data_AF-A0A2H4T8H1-F1
#
_entry.id   AF-A0A2H4T8H1-F1
#
_cell.length_a   1.000
_cell.length_b   1.000
_cell.length_c   1.000
_cell.angle_alpha   90.00
_cell.angle_beta   90.00
_cell.angle_gamma   90.00
#
_symmetry.space_group_name_H-M   'P 1'
#
loop_
_entity.id
_entity.type
_entity.pdbx_description
1 polymer ?
#
loop_
_entity_poly.entity_id
_entity_poly.type
_entity_poly.pdbx_seq_one_letter_code
_entity_poly.pdbx_strand_id
1 'polypeptide(L)' 'WFMEELFSAPLHWGFVILGWSGLFAGGVAAQIITRYSNLTDVIWNNQSKVILNNRL' A
#
# COMPACT_ATOMS: atom_id res chain seq x y z
N TRP A 1 15.62 -12.49 31.92
CA TRP A 1 16.29 -13.33 30.93
C TRP A 1 15.29 -14.05 30.01
N PHE A 2 14.79 -15.27 30.27
CA PHE A 2 13.92 -15.99 29.31
C PHE A 2 12.68 -15.21 28.82
N MET A 3 11.98 -14.51 29.72
CA MET A 3 10.84 -13.68 29.34
C MET A 3 11.23 -12.46 28.49
N GLU A 4 12.44 -11.91 28.67
CA GLU A 4 12.90 -10.77 27.87
C GLU A 4 13.20 -11.20 26.44
N GLU A 5 13.90 -12.32 26.23
CA GLU A 5 14.09 -12.89 24.90
C GLU A 5 12.76 -13.30 24.23
N LEU A 6 11.83 -13.89 25.00
CA LEU A 6 10.54 -14.37 24.49
C LEU A 6 9.67 -13.23 23.92
N PHE A 7 9.73 -12.04 24.50
CA PHE A 7 8.95 -10.89 24.01
C PHE A 7 9.76 -9.97 23.10
N SER A 8 11.08 -9.86 23.29
CA SER A 8 11.94 -9.00 22.46
C SER A 8 12.08 -9.55 21.04
N ALA A 9 12.35 -10.85 20.85
CA ALA A 9 12.58 -11.40 19.51
C ALA A 9 11.33 -11.34 18.59
N PRO A 10 10.13 -11.77 19.02
CA PRO A 10 8.92 -11.62 18.20
C PRO A 10 8.51 -10.16 17.99
N LEU A 11 8.79 -9.26 18.93
CA LEU A 11 8.45 -7.84 18.77
C LEU A 11 9.41 -7.15 17.78
N HIS A 12 10.70 -7.45 17.83
CA HIS A 12 11.70 -6.93 16.89
C HIS A 12 11.43 -7.42 15.46
N TRP A 13 11.34 -8.74 15.28
CA TRP A 13 11.13 -9.34 13.96
C TRP A 13 9.69 -9.19 13.46
N GLY A 14 8.71 -9.20 14.36
CA GLY A 14 7.31 -8.95 14.04
C GLY A 14 7.08 -7.54 13.52
N PHE A 15 7.69 -6.52 14.14
CA PHE A 15 7.65 -5.15 13.62
C PHE A 15 8.32 -5.05 12.24
N VAL A 16 9.47 -5.71 12.04
CA VAL A 16 10.15 -5.72 10.74
C VAL A 16 9.24 -6.33 9.68
N ILE A 17 8.67 -7.53 9.92
CA ILE A 17 7.84 -8.20 8.91
C ILE A 17 6.54 -7.44 8.68
N LEU A 18 5.79 -7.12 9.73
CA LEU A 18 4.46 -6.52 9.61
C LEU A 18 4.52 -5.03 9.24
N GLY A 19 5.49 -4.29 9.79
CA GLY A 19 5.69 -2.88 9.49
C GLY A 19 6.11 -2.69 8.04
N TRP A 20 7.15 -3.39 7.58
CA TRP A 20 7.61 -3.26 6.19
C TRP A 20 6.64 -3.85 5.17
N SER A 21 5.98 -4.98 5.47
CA SER A 21 4.91 -5.49 4.60
C SER A 21 3.72 -4.54 4.53
N GLY A 22 3.34 -3.91 5.64
CA GLY A 22 2.28 -2.91 5.68
C GLY A 22 2.61 -1.68 4.85
N LEU A 23 3.83 -1.15 4.93
CA LEU A 23 4.29 -0.02 4.11
C LEU A 23 4.30 -0.38 2.61
N PHE A 24 4.77 -1.57 2.27
CA PHE A 24 4.73 -2.07 0.89
C PHE A 24 3.28 -2.20 0.38
N ALA A 25 2.41 -2.84 1.15
CA ALA A 25 1.00 -3.01 0.82
C ALA A 25 0.28 -1.66 0.68
N GLY A 26 0.57 -0.69 1.56
CA GLY A 26 0.07 0.67 1.48
C GLY A 26 0.50 1.38 0.18
N GLY A 27 1.76 1.24 -0.23
CA GLY A 27 2.25 1.78 -1.49
C GLY A 27 1.55 1.19 -2.72
N VAL A 28 1.36 -0.14 -2.74
CA VAL A 28 0.62 -0.83 -3.80
C VAL A 28 -0.86 -0.41 -3.80
N ALA A 29 -1.50 -0.32 -2.62
CA ALA A 29 -2.88 0.10 -2.49
C ALA A 29 -3.10 1.52 -3.02
N ALA A 30 -2.20 2.46 -2.69
CA ALA A 30 -2.27 3.83 -3.20
C ALA A 30 -2.22 3.87 -4.74
N GLN A 31 -1.29 3.13 -5.36
CA GLN A 31 -1.20 3.02 -6.82
C GLN A 31 -2.50 2.47 -7.44
N ILE A 32 -3.06 1.40 -6.87
CA ILE A 32 -4.32 0.80 -7.33
C ILE A 32 -5.47 1.80 -7.23
N ILE A 33 -5.63 2.46 -6.08
CA ILE A 33 -6.71 3.43 -5.84
C ILE A 33 -6.62 4.59 -6.83
N THR A 34 -5.42 5.15 -7.05
CA THR A 34 -5.24 6.24 -8.02
C THR A 34 -5.63 5.81 -9.44
N ARG A 35 -5.23 4.61 -9.89
CA ARG A 35 -5.58 4.10 -11.22
C ARG A 35 -7.07 3.82 -11.33
N TYR A 36 -7.69 3.30 -10.27
CA TYR A 36 -9.12 3.05 -10.21
C TYR A 36 -9.93 4.35 -10.25
N SER A 37 -9.52 5.37 -9.48
CA SER A 37 -10.13 6.72 -9.49
C SER A 37 -10.13 7.33 -10.89
N ASN A 38 -8.98 7.27 -11.58
CA ASN A 38 -8.88 7.79 -12.95
C ASN A 38 -9.83 7.06 -13.91
N LEU A 39 -10.00 5.74 -13.75
CA LEU A 39 -10.93 4.96 -14.56
C LEU A 39 -12.37 5.34 -14.26
N THR A 40 -12.75 5.47 -12.99
CA THR A 40 -14.11 5.87 -12.61
C THR A 40 -14.44 7.27 -13.14
N ASP A 41 -13.49 8.20 -13.13
CA ASP A 41 -13.68 9.53 -13.69
C ASP A 41 -13.90 9.53 -15.20
N VAL A 42 -13.18 8.69 -15.94
CA VAL A 42 -13.37 8.57 -17.39
C VAL A 42 -14.73 7.93 -17.70
N ILE A 43 -15.15 6.92 -16.97
CA ILE A 43 -16.37 6.15 -17.26
C ILE A 43 -17.64 6.85 -16.74
N TRP A 44 -17.63 7.37 -15.51
CA TRP A 44 -18.80 8.00 -14.89
C TRP A 44 -18.86 9.51 -15.13
N ASN A 45 -17.71 10.21 -15.14
CA ASN A 45 -17.66 11.67 -15.23
C ASN A 45 -17.34 12.18 -16.65
N ASN A 46 -17.32 11.29 -17.66
CA ASN A 46 -16.97 11.59 -19.05
C ASN A 46 -15.65 12.38 -19.20
N GLN A 47 -14.69 12.16 -18.31
CA GLN A 47 -13.39 12.82 -18.36
C GLN A 47 -12.54 12.33 -19.54
N SER A 48 -11.60 13.16 -19.99
CA SER A 48 -10.69 12.83 -21.09
C SER A 48 -9.83 11.62 -20.76
N LYS A 49 -9.71 10.69 -21.72
CA LYS A 49 -8.90 9.46 -21.58
C LYS A 49 -7.40 9.70 -21.46
N VAL A 50 -6.93 10.93 -21.68
CA VAL A 50 -5.51 11.31 -21.56
C VAL A 50 -4.97 10.99 -20.16
N ILE A 51 -5.80 11.11 -19.11
CA ILE A 51 -5.40 10.82 -17.72
C ILE A 51 -4.97 9.37 -17.50
N LEU A 52 -5.47 8.42 -18.30
CA LEU A 52 -5.13 6.99 -18.18
C LEU A 52 -3.70 6.68 -18.63
N ASN A 53 -3.14 7.54 -19.48
CA ASN A 53 -1.78 7.40 -20.01
C ASN A 53 -0.72 7.95 -19.06
N ASN A 54 -1.12 8.67 -18.01
CA ASN A 54 -0.17 9.17 -17.02
C ASN A 54 0.45 8.00 -16.27
N ARG A 55 1.77 7.84 -16.41
CA ARG A 55 2.56 6.88 -15.67
C ARG A 55 3.15 7.63 -14.47
N LEU A 56 2.78 7.19 -13.27
CA LEU A 56 3.54 7.50 -12.07
C LEU A 56 4.98 6.99 -12.24
#